data_AF-A0A2N1Q394-F1
#
_entry.id   AF-A0A2N1Q394-F1
#
_cell.length_a   1.000
_cell.length_b   1.000
_cell.length_c   1.000
_cell.angle_alpha   90.00
_cell.angle_beta   90.00
_cell.angle_gamma   90.00
#
_symmetry.space_group_name_H-M   'P 1'
#
loop_
_entity.id
_entity.type
_entity.pdbx_description
1 polymer ?
#
loop_
_entity_poly.entity_id
_entity_poly.type
_entity_poly.pdbx_seq_one_letter_code
_entity_poly.pdbx_strand_id
1 'polypeptide(L)' 'MNDYVKMIDGLPLIVKIILALPFADWIVYGIYRIAKGHLIAGILWLILGWPLFIIDIVTLVLHGKITFLAD' A
#
# COMPACT_ATOMS: atom_id res chain seq x y z
N MET A 1 14.28 -5.08 2.96
CA MET A 1 12.90 -4.55 2.77
C MET A 1 12.86 -3.29 1.90
N ASN A 2 13.93 -2.49 1.82
CA ASN A 2 13.98 -1.33 0.90
C ASN A 2 13.80 -1.70 -0.58
N ASP A 3 14.25 -2.88 -1.02
CA ASP A 3 14.06 -3.31 -2.41
C ASP A 3 12.59 -3.56 -2.75
N TYR A 4 11.79 -4.01 -1.77
CA TYR A 4 10.34 -4.15 -1.94
C TYR A 4 9.67 -2.77 -2.12
N VAL A 5 10.04 -1.80 -1.29
CA VAL A 5 9.53 -0.42 -1.39
C VAL A 5 9.92 0.18 -2.74
N LYS A 6 11.18 0.05 -3.17
CA LYS A 6 11.67 0.51 -4.47
C LYS A 6 10.95 -0.17 -5.64
N MET A 7 10.69 -1.49 -5.53
CA MET A 7 9.94 -2.23 -6.54
C MET A 7 8.54 -1.65 -6.68
N ILE A 8 7.80 -1.52 -5.57
CA ILE A 8 6.43 -0.96 -5.56
C ILE A 8 6.43 0.48 -6.08
N ASP A 9 7.33 1.33 -5.60
CA ASP A 9 7.41 2.74 -5.99
C ASP A 9 7.77 2.91 -7.47
N GLY A 10 8.56 2.00 -8.04
CA GLY A 10 8.94 1.97 -9.45
C GLY A 10 7.87 1.42 -10.40
N LEU A 11 6.77 0.86 -9.89
CA LEU A 11 5.69 0.36 -10.75
C LEU A 11 4.91 1.52 -11.42
N PRO A 12 4.39 1.30 -12.64
CA PRO A 12 3.44 2.21 -13.26
C PRO A 12 2.19 2.40 -12.38
N LEU A 13 1.61 3.59 -12.40
CA LEU A 13 0.43 3.95 -11.60
C LEU A 13 -0.73 2.96 -11.79
N ILE A 14 -0.98 2.51 -13.01
CA ILE A 14 -2.02 1.51 -13.33
C ILE A 14 -1.77 0.20 -12.58
N VAL A 15 -0.53 -0.27 -12.53
CA VAL A 15 -0.18 -1.52 -11.83
C VAL A 15 -0.37 -1.35 -10.33
N LYS A 16 0.02 -0.20 -9.77
CA LYS A 16 -0.23 0.13 -8.36
C LYS A 16 -1.74 0.12 -8.05
N ILE A 17 -2.57 0.72 -8.90
CA ILE A 17 -4.02 0.72 -8.71
C ILE A 17 -4.62 -0.69 -8.76
N ILE A 18 -4.13 -1.55 -9.66
CA ILE A 18 -4.56 -2.97 -9.71
C ILE A 18 -4.19 -3.69 -8.40
N LEU A 19 -3.01 -3.43 -7.86
CA LEU A 19 -2.58 -3.98 -6.56
C LEU A 19 -3.37 -3.41 -5.38
N ALA A 20 -4.00 -2.24 -5.53
CA ALA A 20 -4.84 -1.60 -4.53
C ALA A 20 -6.30 -2.10 -4.55
N LEU A 21 -6.61 -3.11 -5.35
CA LEU A 21 -7.92 -3.76 -5.33
C LEU A 21 -8.10 -4.57 -4.05
N PRO A 22 -9.34 -4.72 -3.53
CA PRO A 22 -9.61 -5.23 -2.19
C PRO A 22 -9.02 -6.61 -1.89
N PHE A 23 -8.83 -7.45 -2.90
CA PHE A 23 -8.24 -8.78 -2.74
C PHE A 23 -6.72 -8.78 -2.52
N ALA A 24 -6.01 -7.79 -3.06
CA ALA A 24 -4.55 -7.71 -3.04
C ALA A 24 -4.04 -6.61 -2.08
N ASP A 25 -4.80 -5.53 -1.93
CA ASP A 25 -4.42 -4.32 -1.20
C ASP A 25 -3.94 -4.61 0.23
N TRP A 26 -4.75 -5.36 0.98
CA TRP A 26 -4.53 -5.63 2.39
C TRP A 26 -3.18 -6.32 2.64
N ILE A 27 -2.73 -7.20 1.73
CA ILE A 27 -1.42 -7.85 1.79
C ILE A 27 -0.33 -6.94 1.24
N VAL A 28 -0.49 -6.47 0.00
CA VAL A 28 0.56 -5.77 -0.73
C VAL A 28 0.92 -4.47 0.00
N TYR A 29 -0.07 -3.65 0.31
CA TYR A 29 0.15 -2.37 0.96
C TYR A 29 0.26 -2.48 2.48
N GLY A 30 -0.27 -3.55 3.08
CA GLY A 30 0.08 -3.92 4.45
C GLY A 30 1.58 -4.21 4.60
N ILE A 31 2.14 -5.05 3.73
CA ILE A 31 3.58 -5.35 3.71
C ILE A 31 4.39 -4.11 3.33
N TYR A 32 3.92 -3.27 2.42
CA TYR A 32 4.57 -2.01 2.07
C TYR A 32 4.76 -1.09 3.27
N ARG A 33 3.74 -0.96 4.13
CA ARG A 33 3.82 -0.19 5.38
C ARG A 33 4.87 -0.76 6.34
N ILE A 34 4.88 -2.09 6.52
CA ILE A 34 5.91 -2.76 7.35
C ILE A 34 7.30 -2.52 6.75
N ALA A 35 7.45 -2.63 5.43
CA ALA A 35 8.71 -2.44 4.73
C ALA A 35 9.25 -1.01 4.85
N LYS A 36 8.37 -0.02 5.01
CA LYS A 36 8.71 1.37 5.33
C LYS A 36 8.99 1.64 6.82
N GLY A 37 8.87 0.64 7.69
CA GLY A 37 9.11 0.76 9.13
C GLY A 37 7.84 1.00 9.96
N HIS A 38 6.68 1.10 9.34
CA HIS A 38 5.39 1.30 10.02
C HIS A 38 4.76 -0.04 10.40
N LEU A 39 5.40 -0.77 11.33
CA LEU A 39 5.02 -2.14 11.69
C LEU A 39 3.58 -2.23 12.21
N ILE A 40 3.17 -1.33 13.10
CA ILE A 40 1.81 -1.30 13.66
C ILE A 40 0.77 -1.01 12.58
N ALA A 41 1.04 -0.01 11.71
CA ALA A 41 0.12 0.34 10.63
C ALA A 41 -0.01 -0.80 9.61
N GLY A 42 1.09 -1.48 9.29
CA GLY A 42 1.08 -2.61 8.37
C GLY A 42 0.31 -3.82 8.91
N ILE A 43 0.48 -4.16 10.19
CA ILE A 43 -0.32 -5.23 10.83
C ILE A 43 -1.80 -4.84 10.88
N LEU A 44 -2.11 -3.59 11.21
CA LEU A 44 -3.49 -3.10 11.19
C LEU A 44 -4.11 -3.23 9.80
N TRP A 45 -3.34 -2.92 8.75
CA TRP A 45 -3.77 -3.04 7.36
C TRP A 45 -3.97 -4.50 6.92
N LEU A 46 -3.16 -5.43 7.42
CA LEU A 46 -3.33 -6.86 7.13
C LEU A 46 -4.63 -7.44 7.69
N ILE A 47 -5.19 -6.83 8.75
CA ILE A 47 -6.41 -7.31 9.41
C ILE A 47 -7.64 -6.52 8.95
N LEU A 48 -7.50 -5.19 8.79
CA LEU A 48 -8.60 -4.26 8.53
C LEU A 48 -8.53 -3.57 7.17
N GLY A 49 -7.50 -3.83 6.35
CA GLY A 49 -7.28 -3.15 5.08
C GLY A 49 -8.28 -3.52 3.99
N TRP A 50 -8.92 -4.69 4.09
CA TRP A 50 -9.89 -5.17 3.10
C TRP A 50 -11.00 -4.17 2.76
N PRO A 51 -11.74 -3.58 3.73
CA PRO A 51 -12.70 -2.51 3.45
C PRO A 51 -12.06 -1.13 3.21
N LEU A 52 -10.79 -0.93 3.57
CA LEU A 52 -10.11 0.37 3.54
C LEU A 52 -9.30 0.62 2.26
N PHE A 53 -9.31 -0.31 1.29
CA PHE A 53 -8.59 -0.21 0.02
C PHE A 53 -8.87 1.08 -0.78
N ILE A 54 -10.06 1.67 -0.60
CA ILE A 54 -10.45 2.93 -1.25
C ILE A 54 -9.47 4.06 -0.89
N ILE A 55 -8.97 4.07 0.35
CA ILE A 55 -8.01 5.08 0.81
C ILE A 55 -6.70 4.96 0.02
N ASP A 56 -6.25 3.73 -0.23
CA ASP A 56 -5.02 3.47 -0.98
C ASP A 56 -5.17 3.80 -2.47
N ILE A 57 -6.32 3.51 -3.08
CA ILE A 57 -6.63 3.99 -4.43
C ILE A 57 -6.60 5.52 -4.50
N VAL A 58 -7.24 6.21 -3.56
CA VAL A 58 -7.27 7.69 -3.53
C VAL A 58 -5.87 8.26 -3.35
N THR A 59 -5.07 7.73 -2.43
CA THR A 59 -3.69 8.21 -2.23
C THR A 59 -2.80 7.94 -3.44
N LEU A 60 -2.95 6.79 -4.11
CA LEU A 60 -2.24 6.49 -5.37
C LEU A 60 -2.61 7.44 -6.49
N VAL A 61 -3.89 7.77 -6.66
CA VAL A 61 -4.33 8.71 -7.70
C VAL A 61 -3.84 10.13 -7.43
N LEU A 62 -3.86 10.57 -6.17
CA LEU A 62 -3.46 11.93 -5.79
C LEU A 62 -1.95 12.13 -5.70
N HIS A 63 -1.20 11.14 -5.21
CA HIS A 63 0.22 11.30 -4.86
C HIS A 63 1.15 10.34 -5.64
N GLY A 64 0.61 9.40 -6.41
CA GLY A 64 1.40 8.38 -7.14
C GLY A 64 2.05 7.31 -6.24
N LYS A 65 1.84 7.40 -4.92
CA LYS A 65 2.35 6.51 -3.89
C LYS A 65 1.37 6.45 -2.71
N ILE A 66 1.51 5.41 -1.90
CA ILE A 66 0.72 5.22 -0.69
C ILE A 66 1.31 6.11 0.40
N THR A 67 0.54 7.08 0.86
CA THR A 67 0.93 8.04 1.91
C THR A 67 0.18 7.80 3.22
N PHE A 68 -1.03 7.24 3.17
CA PHE A 68 -1.84 7.06 4.37
C PHE A 68 -1.25 5.96 5.27
N LEU A 69 -0.85 6.37 6.49
CA LEU A 69 -0.13 5.55 7.46
C LEU A 69 1.14 4.87 6.90
N ALA A 70 1.77 5.51 5.91
CA ALA A 70 2.86 4.93 5.13
C ALA A 70 3.91 5.96 4.69
N ASP A 71 3.84 7.22 5.13
CA ASP A 71 4.82 8.27 4.83
C ASP A 71 5.57 8.69 6.10
#